data_AF-A0A7V9M487-F1
#
_entry.id   AF-A0A7V9M487-F1
#
_cell.length_a   1.000
_cell.length_b   1.000
_cell.length_c   1.000
_cell.angle_alpha   90.00
_cell.angle_beta   90.00
_cell.angle_gamma   90.00
#
_symmetry.space_group_name_H-M   'P 1'
#
loop_
_entity.id
_entity.type
_entity.pdbx_description
1 polymer ?
#
loop_
_entity_poly.entity_id
_entity_poly.type
_entity_poly.pdbx_seq_one_letter_code
_entity_poly.pdbx_strand_id
1 'polypeptide(L)'
;MEDLSHYNPEGSVLRRAQMRMLEILDVFDSICKKHNINYWLVCGTLLGARRHGGFIPWDDDLDVYILQSDYKKLLSILKEELPENFKLQARGTDKYYWYYYPRIRDTKSRIHNKVRGSRDNFEYQGIFIDIFLIEPVPSIQFKR
;
A
#
# COMPACT_ATOMS: atom_id res chain seq x y z
N MET A 1 16.96 -11.72 19.74
CA MET A 1 16.47 -11.71 18.35
C MET A 1 17.65 -12.01 17.46
N GLU A 2 17.45 -12.79 16.41
CA GLU A 2 18.46 -13.06 15.39
C GLU A 2 18.82 -11.75 14.68
N ASP A 3 20.10 -11.53 14.38
CA ASP A 3 20.54 -10.40 13.57
C ASP A 3 20.21 -10.69 12.11
N LEU A 4 19.28 -9.91 11.54
CA LEU A 4 18.80 -10.03 10.17
C LEU A 4 19.27 -8.86 9.29
N SER A 5 20.22 -8.06 9.78
CA SER A 5 20.70 -6.85 9.09
C SER A 5 21.40 -7.16 7.76
N HIS A 6 21.91 -8.37 7.55
CA HIS A 6 22.50 -8.78 6.27
C HIS A 6 21.49 -8.87 5.13
N TYR A 7 20.19 -9.06 5.42
CA TYR A 7 19.14 -9.04 4.40
C TYR A 7 18.79 -7.63 3.96
N ASN A 8 18.81 -6.67 4.89
CA ASN A 8 18.39 -5.30 4.62
C ASN A 8 19.05 -4.32 5.60
N PRO A 9 20.32 -3.97 5.36
CA PRO A 9 21.06 -3.12 6.27
C PRO A 9 20.54 -1.68 6.25
N GLU A 10 20.81 -0.94 7.32
CA GLU A 10 20.46 0.48 7.38
C GLU A 10 21.07 1.26 6.21
N GLY A 11 20.27 2.15 5.64
CA GLY A 11 20.65 2.91 4.45
C GLY A 11 20.63 2.14 3.13
N SER A 12 20.28 0.84 3.09
CA SER A 12 20.10 0.12 1.82
C SER A 12 18.97 0.72 0.97
N VAL A 13 18.93 0.39 -0.33
CA VAL A 13 17.83 0.83 -1.21
C VAL A 13 16.48 0.33 -0.70
N LEU A 14 16.41 -0.94 -0.28
CA LEU A 14 15.19 -1.56 0.23
C LEU A 14 14.76 -0.91 1.55
N ARG A 15 15.72 -0.65 2.45
CA ARG A 15 15.42 0.03 3.73
C ARG A 15 14.84 1.41 3.51
N ARG A 16 15.42 2.20 2.59
CA ARG A 16 14.88 3.51 2.22
C ARG A 16 13.48 3.39 1.62
N ALA A 17 13.22 2.38 0.78
CA ALA A 17 11.89 2.13 0.23
C ALA A 17 10.86 1.81 1.33
N GLN A 18 11.21 0.94 2.29
CA GLN A 18 10.38 0.62 3.45
C GLN A 18 10.03 1.86 4.28
N MET A 19 11.00 2.77 4.50
CA MET A 19 10.73 4.03 5.20
C MET A 19 9.79 4.95 4.41
N ARG A 20 9.91 5.01 3.07
CA ARG A 20 8.95 5.74 2.24
C ARG A 20 7.55 5.13 2.31
N MET A 21 7.42 3.81 2.30
CA MET A 21 6.11 3.12 2.45
C MET A 21 5.49 3.38 3.82
N LEU A 22 6.30 3.41 4.89
CA LEU A 22 5.84 3.75 6.23
C LEU A 22 5.30 5.19 6.31
N GLU A 23 5.99 6.16 5.69
CA GLU A 23 5.49 7.54 5.62
C GLU A 23 4.15 7.64 4.86
N ILE A 24 3.98 6.86 3.79
CA ILE A 24 2.69 6.77 3.08
C ILE A 24 1.62 6.19 4.00
N LEU A 25 1.94 5.13 4.75
CA LEU A 25 1.02 4.49 5.70
C LEU A 25 0.61 5.46 6.83
N ASP A 26 1.54 6.25 7.38
CA ASP A 26 1.23 7.22 8.45
C ASP A 26 0.24 8.30 7.99
N VAL A 27 0.40 8.78 6.74
CA VAL A 27 -0.56 9.72 6.14
C VAL A 27 -1.90 9.04 5.89
N PHE A 28 -1.88 7.82 5.33
CA PHE A 28 -3.09 7.04 5.09
C PHE A 28 -3.88 6.77 6.38
N ASP A 29 -3.20 6.33 7.43
CA ASP A 29 -3.78 6.08 8.77
C ASP A 29 -4.41 7.35 9.34
N SER A 30 -3.71 8.48 9.25
CA SER A 30 -4.22 9.78 9.73
C SER A 30 -5.52 10.18 9.02
N ILE A 31 -5.58 10.00 7.70
CA ILE A 31 -6.79 10.26 6.89
C ILE A 31 -7.90 9.28 7.27
N CYS A 32 -7.61 7.98 7.36
CA CYS A 32 -8.59 6.96 7.74
C CYS A 32 -9.20 7.24 9.12
N LYS A 33 -8.38 7.56 10.13
CA LYS A 33 -8.83 7.94 11.48
C LYS A 33 -9.69 9.19 11.46
N LYS A 34 -9.28 10.24 10.74
CA LYS A 34 -10.05 11.49 10.62
C LYS A 34 -11.46 11.25 10.06
N HIS A 35 -11.60 10.30 9.14
CA HIS A 35 -12.86 10.04 8.42
C HIS A 35 -13.62 8.79 8.88
N ASN A 36 -13.20 8.17 9.99
CA ASN A 36 -13.75 6.93 10.53
C ASN A 36 -13.82 5.81 9.47
N ILE A 37 -12.73 5.60 8.73
CA ILE A 37 -12.57 4.49 7.79
C ILE A 37 -11.69 3.44 8.44
N ASN A 38 -12.23 2.23 8.62
CA ASN A 38 -11.46 1.12 9.14
C ASN A 38 -10.59 0.50 8.03
N TYR A 39 -9.36 0.18 8.39
CA TYR A 39 -8.45 -0.57 7.55
C TYR A 39 -7.66 -1.56 8.40
N TRP A 40 -7.04 -2.54 7.74
CA TRP A 40 -6.21 -3.55 8.40
C TRP A 40 -4.91 -3.71 7.63
N LEU A 41 -3.78 -3.86 8.34
CA LEU A 41 -2.58 -4.42 7.74
C LEU A 41 -2.84 -5.88 7.42
N VAL A 42 -2.29 -6.38 6.31
CA VAL A 42 -2.59 -7.73 5.83
C VAL A 42 -1.32 -8.48 5.42
N CYS A 43 -1.44 -9.80 5.22
CA CYS A 43 -0.39 -10.64 4.66
C CYS A 43 1.01 -10.42 5.31
N GLY A 44 2.04 -10.19 4.49
CA GLY A 44 3.42 -9.97 4.93
C GLY A 44 3.56 -8.74 5.82
N THR A 45 2.82 -7.67 5.51
CA THR A 45 2.80 -6.44 6.31
C THR A 45 2.34 -6.67 7.74
N LEU A 46 1.21 -7.37 7.94
CA LEU A 46 0.71 -7.70 9.29
C LEU A 46 1.67 -8.64 10.04
N LEU A 47 2.18 -9.67 9.35
CA LEU A 47 3.11 -10.62 9.94
C LEU A 47 4.41 -9.93 10.37
N GLY A 48 4.94 -9.04 9.53
CA GLY A 48 6.10 -8.22 9.83
C GLY A 48 5.87 -7.39 11.08
N ALA A 49 4.80 -6.59 11.10
CA ALA A 49 4.47 -5.72 12.22
C ALA A 49 4.42 -6.51 13.55
N ARG A 50 3.82 -7.71 13.53
CA ARG A 50 3.68 -8.54 14.73
C ARG A 50 4.95 -9.29 15.15
N ARG A 51 5.73 -9.80 14.19
CA ARG A 51 6.89 -10.68 14.43
C ARG A 51 8.20 -9.92 14.58
N HIS A 52 8.40 -8.89 13.75
CA HIS A 52 9.65 -8.13 13.64
C HIS A 52 9.53 -6.71 14.20
N GLY A 53 8.32 -6.26 14.57
CA GLY A 53 8.09 -4.89 15.02
C GLY A 53 8.18 -3.85 13.89
N GLY A 54 8.02 -4.28 12.64
CA GLY A 54 8.19 -3.46 11.44
C GLY A 54 8.09 -4.33 10.19
N PHE A 55 8.75 -3.94 9.10
CA PHE A 55 8.77 -4.78 7.90
C PHE A 55 9.48 -6.11 8.14
N ILE A 56 9.10 -7.13 7.36
CA ILE A 56 9.98 -8.29 7.16
C ILE A 56 11.24 -7.76 6.44
N PRO A 57 12.47 -8.14 6.85
CA PRO A 57 13.68 -7.48 6.32
C PRO A 57 13.76 -7.48 4.79
N TRP A 58 13.33 -8.55 4.14
CA TRP A 58 13.36 -8.71 2.68
C TRP A 58 12.04 -8.36 1.96
N ASP A 59 11.03 -7.85 2.66
CA ASP A 59 9.76 -7.40 2.04
C ASP A 59 9.94 -6.07 1.29
N ASP A 60 9.36 -5.99 0.10
CA ASP A 60 9.45 -4.82 -0.79
C ASP A 60 8.10 -4.13 -1.08
N ASP A 61 7.01 -4.54 -0.42
CA ASP A 61 5.69 -3.95 -0.50
C ASP A 61 5.04 -3.67 0.88
N LEU A 62 3.86 -3.03 0.84
CA LEU A 62 3.02 -2.74 1.99
C LEU A 62 1.56 -2.81 1.58
N ASP A 63 0.81 -3.70 2.23
CA ASP A 63 -0.57 -4.01 1.88
C ASP A 63 -1.53 -3.67 3.03
N VAL A 64 -2.67 -3.08 2.66
CA VAL A 64 -3.81 -2.89 3.56
C VAL A 64 -5.12 -3.38 2.95
N TYR A 65 -6.06 -3.83 3.78
CA TYR A 65 -7.47 -3.99 3.40
C TYR A 65 -8.31 -2.83 3.90
N ILE A 66 -9.33 -2.47 3.12
CA ILE A 66 -10.48 -1.67 3.55
C ILE A 66 -11.77 -2.41 3.21
N LEU A 67 -12.88 -2.02 3.84
CA LEU A 67 -14.20 -2.52 3.43
C LEU A 67 -14.59 -1.96 2.06
N GLN A 68 -15.15 -2.82 1.20
CA GLN A 68 -15.69 -2.44 -0.10
C GLN A 68 -16.72 -1.29 0.01
N SER A 69 -17.49 -1.24 1.11
CA SER A 69 -18.46 -0.18 1.39
C SER A 69 -17.84 1.21 1.53
N ASP A 70 -16.60 1.29 2.02
CA ASP A 70 -15.89 2.55 2.25
C ASP A 70 -15.09 3.01 1.02
N TYR A 71 -14.94 2.13 0.02
CA TYR A 71 -14.05 2.36 -1.12
C TYR A 71 -14.31 3.67 -1.87
N LYS A 72 -15.56 3.94 -2.25
CA LYS A 72 -15.92 5.16 -3.01
C LYS A 72 -15.67 6.42 -2.18
N LYS A 73 -16.01 6.40 -0.89
CA LYS A 73 -15.77 7.50 0.04
C LYS A 73 -14.27 7.77 0.18
N LEU A 74 -13.49 6.71 0.40
CA LEU A 74 -12.04 6.81 0.51
C LEU A 74 -11.39 7.41 -0.74
N LEU A 75 -11.77 6.98 -1.95
CA LEU A 75 -11.20 7.53 -3.18
C LEU A 75 -11.45 9.04 -3.31
N SER A 76 -12.61 9.54 -2.89
CA SER A 76 -12.89 10.99 -2.90
C SER A 76 -11.97 11.72 -1.94
N ILE A 77 -11.87 11.23 -0.70
CA ILE A 77 -11.04 11.84 0.35
C ILE A 77 -9.57 11.84 -0.05
N LEU A 78 -9.05 10.73 -0.57
CA LEU A 78 -7.65 10.64 -0.98
C LEU A 78 -7.31 11.57 -2.15
N LYS A 79 -8.26 11.89 -3.04
CA LYS A 79 -8.04 12.88 -4.10
C LYS A 79 -7.85 14.30 -3.56
N GLU A 80 -8.51 14.61 -2.44
CA GLU A 80 -8.58 15.96 -1.88
C GLU A 80 -7.53 16.19 -0.79
N GLU A 81 -7.26 15.18 0.05
CA GLU A 81 -6.49 15.35 1.29
C GLU A 81 -5.08 14.76 1.24
N LEU A 82 -4.70 14.04 0.18
CA LEU A 82 -3.31 13.59 0.04
C LEU A 82 -2.38 14.81 -0.09
N PRO A 83 -1.25 14.82 0.63
CA PRO A 83 -0.25 15.88 0.49
C PRO A 83 0.35 15.85 -0.92
N GLU A 84 0.93 16.97 -1.37
CA GLU A 84 1.41 17.15 -2.74
C GLU A 84 2.44 16.09 -3.18
N ASN A 85 3.23 15.58 -2.24
CA ASN A 85 4.23 14.55 -2.49
C ASN A 85 3.65 13.13 -2.65
N PHE A 86 2.33 12.96 -2.50
CA PHE A 86 1.62 11.70 -2.68
C PHE A 86 0.49 11.83 -3.70
N LYS A 87 0.24 10.77 -4.48
CA LYS A 87 -0.82 10.73 -5.49
C LYS A 87 -1.62 9.44 -5.43
N LEU A 88 -2.94 9.58 -5.52
CA LEU A 88 -3.84 8.45 -5.69
C LEU A 88 -3.75 7.92 -7.12
N GLN A 89 -3.31 6.68 -7.26
CA GLN A 89 -3.33 5.95 -8.52
C GLN A 89 -4.41 4.87 -8.48
N ALA A 90 -5.46 5.05 -9.26
CA ALA A 90 -6.63 4.18 -9.33
C ALA A 90 -7.23 4.21 -10.73
N ARG A 91 -8.16 3.30 -11.00
CA ARG A 91 -8.96 3.39 -12.24
C ARG A 91 -9.69 4.73 -12.27
N GLY A 92 -9.49 5.47 -13.36
CA GLY A 92 -10.07 6.80 -13.56
C GLY A 92 -9.22 7.96 -13.03
N THR A 93 -8.11 7.71 -12.31
CA THR A 93 -7.09 8.75 -12.06
C THR A 93 -5.87 8.60 -12.96
N ASP A 94 -5.56 7.36 -13.36
CA ASP A 94 -4.49 7.05 -14.31
C ASP A 94 -5.09 6.22 -15.46
N LYS A 95 -4.94 6.73 -16.70
CA LYS A 95 -5.51 6.12 -17.92
C LYS A 95 -4.96 4.72 -18.20
N TYR A 96 -3.73 4.45 -17.81
CA TYR A 96 -3.03 3.20 -18.10
C TYR A 96 -3.08 2.21 -16.92
N TYR A 97 -3.61 2.64 -15.78
CA TYR A 97 -3.66 1.83 -14.56
C TYR A 97 -4.77 0.78 -14.61
N TRP A 98 -4.38 -0.49 -14.72
CA TRP A 98 -5.29 -1.61 -14.97
C TRP A 98 -5.63 -2.44 -13.72
N TYR A 99 -4.93 -2.25 -12.59
CA TYR A 99 -5.27 -2.93 -11.34
C TYR A 99 -6.67 -2.53 -10.86
N TYR A 100 -7.32 -3.44 -10.14
CA TYR A 100 -8.68 -3.23 -9.58
C TYR A 100 -8.67 -2.49 -8.24
N TYR A 101 -7.52 -2.49 -7.56
CA TYR A 101 -7.28 -1.82 -6.29
C TYR A 101 -6.46 -0.53 -6.49
N PRO A 102 -6.69 0.52 -5.71
CA PRO A 102 -5.92 1.74 -5.78
C PRO A 102 -4.57 1.60 -5.05
N ARG A 103 -3.67 2.52 -5.38
CA ARG A 103 -2.38 2.75 -4.73
C ARG A 103 -2.28 4.21 -4.29
N ILE A 104 -1.51 4.45 -3.23
CA ILE A 104 -0.95 5.77 -2.97
C ILE A 104 0.52 5.73 -3.38
N ARG A 105 0.92 6.65 -4.25
CA ARG A 105 2.25 6.73 -4.85
C ARG A 105 3.03 7.89 -4.30
N ASP A 106 4.29 7.66 -3.96
CA ASP A 106 5.27 8.69 -3.67
C ASP A 106 5.80 9.34 -4.94
N THR A 107 5.59 10.65 -5.11
CA THR A 107 6.05 11.38 -6.30
C THR A 107 7.54 11.73 -6.25
N LYS A 108 8.18 11.56 -5.08
CA LYS A 108 9.60 11.84 -4.87
C LYS A 108 10.49 10.60 -5.04
N SER A 109 9.93 9.46 -5.41
CA SER A 109 10.67 8.22 -5.69
C SER A 109 10.30 7.64 -7.05
N ARG A 110 11.10 6.68 -7.52
CA ARG A 110 10.86 5.99 -8.79
C ARG A 110 11.32 4.55 -8.72
N ILE A 111 10.44 3.65 -9.13
CA ILE A 111 10.73 2.23 -9.35
C ILE A 111 11.14 2.05 -10.81
N HIS A 112 12.25 1.32 -11.03
CA HIS A 112 12.73 1.01 -12.36
C HIS A 112 12.44 -0.46 -12.68
N ASN A 113 11.57 -0.72 -13.65
CA ASN A 113 11.31 -2.08 -14.12
C ASN A 113 12.46 -2.53 -15.03
N LYS A 114 13.10 -3.66 -14.71
CA LYS A 114 14.19 -4.22 -15.55
C LYS A 114 13.69 -4.69 -16.92
N VAL A 115 12.42 -5.08 -17.00
CA VAL A 115 11.77 -5.53 -18.23
C VAL A 115 10.71 -4.53 -18.61
N ARG A 116 10.75 -4.05 -19.86
CA ARG A 116 9.72 -3.14 -20.36
C ARG A 116 8.36 -3.83 -20.35
N GLY A 117 7.33 -3.12 -19.89
CA GLY A 117 6.00 -3.69 -19.79
C GLY A 117 4.92 -2.63 -19.64
N SER A 118 3.66 -3.07 -19.54
CA SER A 118 2.50 -2.16 -19.44
C SER A 118 2.57 -1.22 -18.23
N ARG A 119 3.29 -1.61 -17.17
CA ARG A 119 3.55 -0.77 -15.98
C ARG A 119 4.38 0.48 -16.29
N ASP A 120 5.15 0.49 -17.38
CA ASP A 120 5.92 1.66 -17.77
C ASP A 120 5.05 2.80 -18.30
N ASN A 121 3.80 2.49 -18.67
CA ASN A 121 2.82 3.49 -19.11
C ASN A 121 2.06 4.14 -17.95
N PHE A 122 2.22 3.64 -16.73
CA PHE A 122 1.59 4.26 -15.56
C PHE A 122 2.10 5.69 -15.38
N GLU A 123 1.18 6.60 -15.09
CA GLU A 123 1.50 8.02 -14.88
C GLU A 123 2.42 8.18 -13.66
N TYR A 124 2.15 7.42 -12.60
CA TYR A 124 2.95 7.42 -11.37
C TYR A 124 3.72 6.11 -11.22
N GLN A 125 5.04 6.21 -11.09
CA GLN A 125 5.99 5.09 -11.02
C GLN A 125 6.78 5.02 -9.71
N GLY A 126 6.40 5.79 -8.70
CA GLY A 126 7.10 5.82 -7.40
C GLY A 126 6.76 4.65 -6.48
N ILE A 127 7.42 4.62 -5.32
CA ILE A 127 7.10 3.71 -4.21
C ILE A 127 5.62 3.86 -3.82
N PHE A 128 5.00 2.78 -3.38
CA PHE A 128 3.56 2.74 -3.14
C PHE A 128 3.18 1.88 -1.96
N ILE A 129 1.95 2.07 -1.48
CA ILE A 129 1.22 1.07 -0.69
C ILE A 129 0.02 0.60 -1.50
N ASP A 130 -0.34 -0.68 -1.37
CA ASP A 130 -1.50 -1.28 -2.02
C ASP A 130 -2.72 -1.28 -1.07
N ILE A 131 -3.86 -0.78 -1.54
CA ILE A 131 -5.10 -0.72 -0.76
C ILE A 131 -6.10 -1.68 -1.39
N PHE A 132 -6.13 -2.90 -0.89
CA PHE A 132 -7.05 -3.92 -1.35
C PHE A 132 -8.43 -3.76 -0.70
N LEU A 133 -9.43 -4.39 -1.33
CA LEU A 133 -10.82 -4.34 -0.90
C LEU A 133 -11.20 -5.70 -0.33
N ILE A 134 -11.87 -5.71 0.83
CA ILE A 134 -12.51 -6.88 1.40
C ILE A 134 -14.01 -6.66 1.51
N GLU A 135 -14.79 -7.69 1.22
CA GLU A 135 -16.23 -7.69 1.35
C GLU A 135 -16.66 -8.85 2.27
N PRO A 136 -17.64 -8.63 3.17
CA PRO A 136 -18.23 -9.72 3.93
C PRO A 136 -18.91 -10.71 2.96
N VAL A 137 -18.46 -11.96 2.97
CA VAL A 137 -19.12 -13.03 2.24
C VAL A 137 -19.95 -13.88 3.20
N PRO A 138 -21.10 -14.44 2.76
CA PRO A 138 -21.85 -15.40 3.56
C PRO A 138 -20.95 -16.55 4.00
N SER A 139 -21.06 -16.98 5.27
CA SER A 139 -20.37 -18.17 5.74
C SER A 139 -20.80 -19.37 4.90
N ILE A 140 -19.85 -20.10 4.32
CA ILE A 140 -20.14 -21.39 3.69
C ILE A 140 -20.61 -22.33 4.80
N GLN A 141 -21.88 -22.74 4.75
CA GLN A 141 -22.42 -23.75 5.64
C GLN A 141 -22.43 -25.10 4.90
N PHE A 142 -21.60 -26.03 5.37
CA PHE A 142 -21.75 -27.43 4.96
C PHE A 142 -22.98 -28.01 5.66
N LYS A 143 -23.97 -28.47 4.90
CA LYS A 143 -25.01 -29.34 5.44
C LYS A 143 -24.33 -30.67 5.80
N ARG A 144 -24.43 -31.07 7.07
CA ARG A 144 -24.08 -32.43 7.51
C ARG A 144 -25.07 -33.44 6.96
#